data_AF-A0A7W2U1F2-F1
#
_entry.id   AF-A0A7W2U1F2-F1
#
_cell.length_a   1.000
_cell.length_b   1.000
_cell.length_c   1.000
_cell.angle_alpha   90.00
_cell.angle_beta   90.00
_cell.angle_gamma   90.00
#
_symmetry.space_group_name_H-M   'P 1'
#
loop_
_entity.id
_entity.type
_entity.pdbx_description
1 polymer ?
#
loop_
_entity_poly.entity_id
_entity_poly.type
_entity_poly.pdbx_seq_one_letter_code
_entity_poly.pdbx_strand_id
1 'polypeptide(L)'
;MKLISSLLLLVTISTSVAANENEQAEPWLERLATSLQTLNFSTSFVVVKNNQAEPYHWFHGVDESGNELEVLSLLNGPRRDVLRKHNIVSYIEPESPPYSVSSQQITGPIPAVLREGVTQLAQTYDFISVGRSRVLGRPAQLIRIVSKDVYRYGHWLWLDQKTGMLLKLALANRTGQLLEQIQFTHLDITDDLSESLMQLQQTTLPTVIEIPEGYQEQVLQWQVKWLPEGFTRLNANRHRMSATKIPVEFMLFNDGLVDVSVYVSQSEERQRATDYVMDGATVVLNQVVNNFEISVVGKIPAKTAKAIADSVVFTPKAAP
;
A
#
# COMPACT_ATOMS: atom_id res chain seq x y z
N MET A 1 -18.60 -82.26 23.65
CA MET A 1 -19.18 -81.01 24.18
C MET A 1 -18.06 -80.01 24.44
N LYS A 2 -18.33 -78.74 24.13
CA LYS A 2 -17.54 -77.50 24.38
C LYS A 2 -16.69 -76.99 23.21
N LEU A 3 -17.36 -76.19 22.38
CA LEU A 3 -16.79 -75.19 21.48
C LEU A 3 -16.25 -74.02 22.31
N ILE A 4 -15.05 -73.53 21.98
CA ILE A 4 -14.49 -72.28 22.49
C ILE A 4 -14.60 -71.25 21.36
N SER A 5 -15.45 -70.25 21.57
CA SER A 5 -15.66 -69.11 20.68
C SER A 5 -14.72 -67.97 21.10
N SER A 6 -13.72 -67.65 20.27
CA SER A 6 -12.90 -66.44 20.43
C SER A 6 -13.59 -65.26 19.76
N LEU A 7 -13.98 -64.28 20.56
CA LEU A 7 -14.53 -62.99 20.12
C LEU A 7 -13.37 -62.00 19.96
N LEU A 8 -12.98 -61.69 18.72
CA LEU A 8 -12.00 -60.64 18.42
C LEU A 8 -12.72 -59.28 18.45
N LEU A 9 -12.41 -58.46 19.46
CA LEU A 9 -12.92 -57.10 19.58
C LEU A 9 -12.03 -56.14 18.76
N LEU A 10 -12.53 -55.67 17.61
CA LEU A 10 -11.86 -54.63 16.83
C LEU A 10 -12.07 -53.27 17.54
N VAL A 11 -11.01 -52.75 18.16
CA VAL A 11 -10.97 -51.39 18.68
C VAL A 11 -10.50 -50.47 17.56
N THR A 12 -11.44 -49.76 16.93
CA THR A 12 -11.14 -48.66 16.00
C THR A 12 -10.74 -47.43 16.83
N ILE A 13 -9.45 -47.12 16.88
CA ILE A 13 -8.96 -45.87 17.45
C ILE A 13 -9.17 -44.79 16.39
N SER A 14 -10.25 -44.03 16.52
CA SER A 14 -10.45 -42.81 15.74
C SER A 14 -9.49 -41.74 16.27
N THR A 15 -8.36 -41.55 15.63
CA THR A 15 -7.49 -40.40 15.89
C THR A 15 -8.14 -39.17 15.27
N SER A 16 -8.83 -38.38 16.09
CA SER A 16 -9.23 -37.03 15.73
C SER A 16 -7.96 -36.19 15.55
N VAL A 17 -7.53 -36.00 14.31
CA VAL A 17 -6.51 -34.98 14.01
C VAL A 17 -7.19 -33.64 14.24
N ALA A 18 -6.96 -33.03 15.40
CA ALA A 18 -7.32 -31.64 15.62
C ALA A 18 -6.50 -30.82 14.63
N ALA A 19 -7.14 -30.36 13.55
CA ALA A 19 -6.57 -29.33 12.71
C ALA A 19 -6.29 -28.13 13.62
N ASN A 20 -5.04 -27.69 13.68
CA ASN A 20 -4.65 -26.51 14.44
C ASN A 20 -5.20 -25.28 13.68
N GLU A 21 -6.47 -24.95 13.91
CA GLU A 21 -7.23 -23.96 13.14
C GLU A 21 -6.78 -22.50 13.32
N ASN A 22 -5.78 -22.25 14.17
CA ASN A 22 -5.14 -20.95 14.33
C ASN A 22 -3.72 -20.96 13.75
N GLU A 23 -3.60 -20.98 12.42
CA GLU A 23 -2.37 -20.48 11.81
C GLU A 23 -2.24 -18.99 12.17
N GLN A 24 -1.12 -18.66 12.80
CA GLN A 24 -0.76 -17.28 13.13
C GLN A 24 -0.70 -16.45 11.83
N ALA A 25 -1.13 -15.19 11.90
CA ALA A 25 -1.20 -14.32 10.73
C ALA A 25 0.19 -13.93 10.18
N GLU A 26 1.19 -13.83 11.05
CA GLU A 26 2.54 -13.38 10.71
C GLU A 26 3.22 -14.28 9.65
N PRO A 27 3.30 -15.62 9.79
CA PRO A 27 3.84 -16.49 8.75
C PRO A 27 3.21 -16.30 7.36
N TRP A 28 1.90 -15.99 7.31
CA TRP A 28 1.21 -15.72 6.05
C TRP A 28 1.67 -14.41 5.41
N LEU A 29 1.89 -13.37 6.22
CA LEU A 29 2.37 -12.07 5.77
C LEU A 29 3.85 -12.11 5.38
N GLU A 30 4.68 -12.90 6.08
CA GLU A 30 6.07 -13.19 5.67
C GLU A 30 6.12 -13.93 4.34
N ARG A 31 5.27 -14.94 4.16
CA ARG A 31 5.17 -15.68 2.91
C ARG A 31 4.69 -14.80 1.75
N LEU A 32 3.77 -13.86 2.01
CA LEU A 32 3.37 -12.84 1.03
C LEU A 32 4.58 -12.02 0.61
N ALA A 33 5.33 -11.47 1.58
CA ALA A 33 6.52 -10.66 1.31
C ALA A 33 7.55 -11.43 0.46
N THR A 34 7.86 -12.67 0.83
CA THR A 34 8.74 -13.54 0.02
C THR A 34 8.18 -13.73 -1.40
N SER A 35 6.89 -14.05 -1.53
CA SER A 35 6.27 -14.31 -2.83
C SER A 35 6.35 -13.09 -3.76
N LEU A 36 6.16 -11.88 -3.22
CA LEU A 36 6.25 -10.63 -3.96
C LEU A 36 7.69 -10.24 -4.36
N GLN A 37 8.72 -10.83 -3.74
CA GLN A 37 10.13 -10.58 -4.06
C GLN A 37 10.75 -11.66 -4.95
N THR A 38 10.24 -12.91 -4.90
CA THR A 38 10.96 -14.05 -5.49
C THR A 38 10.25 -14.74 -6.64
N LEU A 39 8.92 -14.63 -6.76
CA LEU A 39 8.18 -15.37 -7.79
C LEU A 39 8.21 -14.63 -9.13
N ASN A 40 8.40 -15.37 -10.22
CA ASN A 40 8.12 -14.85 -11.55
C ASN A 40 6.61 -14.96 -11.80
N PHE A 41 5.93 -13.84 -11.99
CA PHE A 41 4.49 -13.82 -12.18
C PHE A 41 4.01 -12.77 -13.18
N SER A 42 2.87 -13.07 -13.79
CA SER A 42 2.05 -12.16 -14.59
C SER A 42 0.66 -12.11 -13.98
N THR A 43 0.19 -10.90 -13.67
CA THR A 43 -1.13 -10.72 -13.06
C THR A 43 -1.88 -9.54 -13.67
N SER A 44 -3.20 -9.70 -13.70
CA SER A 44 -4.14 -8.61 -13.94
C SER A 44 -4.96 -8.41 -12.68
N PHE A 45 -5.15 -7.17 -12.28
CA PHE A 45 -6.03 -6.83 -11.17
C PHE A 45 -6.80 -5.54 -11.43
N VAL A 46 -7.87 -5.33 -10.69
CA VAL A 46 -8.66 -4.10 -10.75
C VAL A 46 -8.66 -3.42 -9.38
N VAL A 47 -8.41 -2.12 -9.37
CA VAL A 47 -8.67 -1.26 -8.21
C VAL A 47 -10.09 -0.72 -8.35
N VAL A 48 -10.92 -0.99 -7.35
CA VAL A 48 -12.33 -0.59 -7.31
C VAL A 48 -12.53 0.38 -6.17
N LYS A 49 -12.94 1.60 -6.51
CA LYS A 49 -13.32 2.67 -5.58
C LYS A 49 -14.38 3.54 -6.26
N ASN A 50 -15.29 4.14 -5.48
CA ASN A 50 -16.28 5.09 -6.01
C ASN A 50 -17.05 4.64 -7.26
N ASN A 51 -17.39 3.35 -7.34
CA ASN A 51 -18.08 2.75 -8.48
C ASN A 51 -17.31 2.83 -9.82
N GLN A 52 -15.99 3.05 -9.76
CA GLN A 52 -15.05 2.99 -10.86
C GLN A 52 -14.13 1.78 -10.70
N ALA A 53 -13.63 1.27 -11.84
CA ALA A 53 -12.68 0.17 -11.88
C ALA A 53 -11.47 0.57 -12.73
N GLU A 54 -10.30 0.55 -12.12
CA GLU A 54 -9.00 0.85 -12.73
C GLU A 54 -8.23 -0.46 -12.90
N PRO A 55 -8.19 -1.03 -14.12
CA PRO A 55 -7.46 -2.25 -14.41
C PRO A 55 -5.96 -2.00 -14.54
N TYR A 56 -5.18 -2.91 -13.96
CA TYR A 56 -3.73 -2.92 -14.00
C TYR A 56 -3.22 -4.26 -14.54
N HIS A 57 -2.09 -4.21 -15.23
CA HIS A 57 -1.20 -5.35 -15.40
C HIS A 57 0.05 -5.18 -14.57
N TRP A 58 0.48 -6.25 -13.92
CA TRP A 58 1.73 -6.28 -13.18
C TRP A 58 2.52 -7.54 -13.53
N PHE A 59 3.72 -7.31 -14.00
CA PHE A 59 4.72 -8.34 -14.23
C PHE A 59 5.82 -8.16 -13.21
N HIS A 60 6.24 -9.27 -12.61
CA HIS A 60 7.38 -9.31 -11.71
C HIS A 60 8.23 -10.54 -12.05
N GLY A 61 9.54 -10.42 -11.93
CA GLY A 61 10.42 -11.57 -11.96
C GLY A 61 11.84 -11.25 -11.56
N VAL A 62 12.61 -12.30 -11.30
CA VAL A 62 14.01 -12.24 -10.90
C VAL A 62 14.86 -12.84 -12.01
N ASP A 63 15.84 -12.09 -12.51
CA ASP A 63 16.74 -12.60 -13.53
C ASP A 63 17.81 -13.56 -12.96
N GLU A 64 18.58 -14.18 -13.85
CA GLU A 64 19.64 -15.14 -13.49
C GLU A 64 20.72 -14.54 -12.56
N SER A 65 20.88 -13.21 -12.55
CA SER A 65 21.81 -12.50 -11.69
C SER A 65 21.21 -12.12 -10.34
N GLY A 66 19.94 -12.46 -10.10
CA GLY A 66 19.20 -12.10 -8.89
C GLY A 66 18.60 -10.69 -8.93
N ASN A 67 18.58 -10.01 -10.09
CA ASN A 67 17.98 -8.70 -10.20
C ASN A 67 16.48 -8.81 -10.42
N GLU A 68 15.72 -8.14 -9.57
CA GLU A 68 14.28 -8.03 -9.77
C GLU A 68 13.94 -7.04 -10.89
N LEU A 69 12.93 -7.41 -11.68
CA LEU A 69 12.37 -6.67 -12.79
C LEU A 69 10.86 -6.54 -12.57
N GLU A 70 10.32 -5.33 -12.75
CA GLU A 70 8.88 -5.11 -12.65
C GLU A 70 8.36 -4.21 -13.76
N VAL A 71 7.13 -4.49 -14.20
CA VAL A 71 6.33 -3.62 -15.06
C VAL A 71 4.95 -3.53 -14.46
N LEU A 72 4.53 -2.34 -14.04
CA LEU A 72 3.17 -2.05 -13.61
C LEU A 72 2.53 -1.04 -14.59
N SER A 73 1.42 -1.43 -15.21
CA SER A 73 0.74 -0.63 -16.23
C SER A 73 -0.72 -0.40 -15.86
N LEU A 74 -1.16 0.86 -15.90
CA LEU A 74 -2.59 1.20 -15.86
C LEU A 74 -3.18 1.06 -17.27
N LEU A 75 -4.24 0.26 -17.41
CA LEU A 75 -4.76 -0.13 -18.73
C LEU A 75 -5.89 0.77 -19.24
N ASN A 76 -6.44 1.64 -18.38
CA ASN A 76 -7.48 2.58 -18.76
C ASN A 76 -6.94 4.01 -18.84
N GLY A 77 -7.40 4.75 -19.85
CA GLY A 77 -7.07 6.16 -20.01
C GLY A 77 -5.65 6.37 -20.57
N PRO A 78 -5.02 7.51 -20.26
CA PRO A 78 -3.66 7.79 -20.70
C PRO A 78 -2.68 6.75 -20.17
N ARG A 79 -1.74 6.33 -21.02
CA ARG A 79 -0.73 5.33 -20.69
C ARG A 79 0.11 5.79 -19.49
N ARG A 80 0.09 4.99 -18.42
CA ARG A 80 0.97 5.15 -17.24
C ARG A 80 1.64 3.81 -16.95
N ASP A 81 2.95 3.76 -17.15
CA ASP A 81 3.77 2.60 -16.84
C ASP A 81 4.82 2.96 -15.80
N VAL A 82 5.02 2.06 -14.83
CA VAL A 82 6.12 2.09 -13.88
C VAL A 82 6.99 0.88 -14.14
N LEU A 83 8.24 1.12 -14.50
CA LEU A 83 9.23 0.08 -14.79
C LEU A 83 10.24 0.05 -13.65
N ARG A 84 10.65 -1.14 -13.20
CA ARG A 84 11.77 -1.27 -12.26
C ARG A 84 12.81 -2.24 -12.79
N LYS A 85 14.08 -1.83 -12.72
CA LYS A 85 15.23 -2.72 -12.83
C LYS A 85 16.08 -2.55 -11.59
N HIS A 86 16.09 -3.56 -10.74
CA HIS A 86 16.78 -3.55 -9.45
C HIS A 86 16.37 -2.33 -8.59
N ASN A 87 17.25 -1.33 -8.44
CA ASN A 87 17.03 -0.14 -7.62
C ASN A 87 16.71 1.11 -8.45
N ILE A 88 16.40 0.96 -9.73
CA ILE A 88 16.03 2.07 -10.60
C ILE A 88 14.57 1.89 -11.00
N VAL A 89 13.74 2.88 -10.68
CA VAL A 89 12.33 2.93 -11.05
C VAL A 89 12.12 4.06 -12.05
N SER A 90 11.52 3.74 -13.19
CA SER A 90 11.21 4.68 -14.25
C SER A 90 9.71 4.90 -14.39
N TYR A 91 9.32 6.15 -14.55
CA TYR A 91 7.93 6.56 -14.75
C TYR A 91 7.74 7.00 -16.19
N ILE A 92 6.71 6.45 -16.83
CA ILE A 92 6.29 6.81 -18.19
C ILE A 92 4.86 7.29 -18.07
N GLU A 93 4.67 8.61 -18.15
CA GLU A 93 3.37 9.24 -17.98
C GLU A 93 3.17 10.40 -18.96
N PRO A 94 1.92 10.78 -19.28
CA PRO A 94 1.64 11.81 -20.28
C PRO A 94 2.08 13.22 -19.87
N GLU A 95 2.10 13.51 -18.57
CA GLU A 95 2.29 14.85 -18.04
C GLU A 95 3.76 15.31 -18.01
N SER A 96 4.70 14.39 -18.17
CA SER A 96 6.13 14.67 -18.10
C SER A 96 6.95 13.75 -19.01
N PRO A 97 8.12 14.20 -19.50
CA PRO A 97 9.08 13.30 -20.15
C PRO A 97 9.43 12.12 -19.24
N PRO A 98 9.68 10.92 -19.78
CA PRO A 98 10.07 9.77 -18.97
C PRO A 98 11.31 10.05 -18.11
N TYR A 99 11.25 9.64 -16.85
CA TYR A 99 12.33 9.87 -15.89
C TYR A 99 12.52 8.67 -14.98
N SER A 100 13.69 8.59 -14.35
CA SER A 100 13.98 7.55 -13.36
C SER A 100 14.35 8.12 -12.00
N VAL A 101 14.14 7.34 -10.96
CA VAL A 101 14.56 7.62 -9.58
C VAL A 101 15.23 6.38 -9.00
N SER A 102 16.10 6.58 -8.01
CA SER A 102 16.63 5.48 -7.20
C SER A 102 15.56 5.05 -6.19
N SER A 103 15.06 3.81 -6.30
CA SER A 103 14.09 3.21 -5.39
C SER A 103 14.12 1.69 -5.52
N GLN A 104 13.96 0.98 -4.40
CA GLN A 104 13.89 -0.48 -4.36
C GLN A 104 12.49 -1.02 -4.73
N GLN A 105 11.50 -0.13 -4.84
CA GLN A 105 10.09 -0.48 -5.02
C GLN A 105 9.35 0.48 -5.95
N ILE A 106 8.35 -0.06 -6.64
CA ILE A 106 7.44 0.70 -7.49
C ILE A 106 6.36 1.39 -6.65
N THR A 107 5.95 2.58 -7.07
CA THR A 107 4.74 3.21 -6.54
C THR A 107 3.52 2.58 -7.19
N GLY A 108 2.52 2.19 -6.41
CA GLY A 108 1.33 1.55 -6.92
C GLY A 108 0.19 1.46 -5.89
N PRO A 109 -0.93 0.82 -6.26
CA PRO A 109 -2.09 0.70 -5.38
C PRO A 109 -1.88 -0.31 -4.24
N ILE A 110 -0.93 -1.25 -4.38
CA ILE A 110 -0.57 -2.23 -3.35
C ILE A 110 0.51 -1.62 -2.44
N PRO A 111 0.32 -1.60 -1.10
CA PRO A 111 1.30 -1.02 -0.20
C PRO A 111 2.67 -1.73 -0.25
N ALA A 112 3.72 -0.93 -0.45
CA ALA A 112 5.15 -1.22 -0.31
C ALA A 112 5.50 -2.28 0.76
N VAL A 113 5.02 -2.03 1.98
CA VAL A 113 5.32 -2.84 3.17
C VAL A 113 4.88 -4.30 3.06
N LEU A 114 3.91 -4.61 2.21
CA LEU A 114 3.51 -6.00 1.98
C LEU A 114 4.59 -6.80 1.26
N ARG A 115 5.47 -6.14 0.50
CA ARG A 115 6.65 -6.73 -0.10
C ARG A 115 7.84 -6.70 0.86
N GLU A 116 8.06 -5.61 1.59
CA GLU A 116 9.21 -5.48 2.51
C GLU A 116 9.10 -6.38 3.75
N GLY A 117 7.87 -6.69 4.16
CA GLY A 117 7.56 -7.39 5.41
C GLY A 117 6.91 -6.46 6.43
N VAL A 118 5.98 -7.01 7.20
CA VAL A 118 5.09 -6.23 8.08
C VAL A 118 5.50 -6.23 9.55
N THR A 119 6.62 -6.86 9.92
CA THR A 119 7.03 -7.05 11.32
C THR A 119 7.10 -5.74 12.09
N GLN A 120 7.56 -4.66 11.45
CA GLN A 120 7.62 -3.32 12.05
C GLN A 120 6.24 -2.75 12.42
N LEU A 121 5.16 -3.19 11.75
CA LEU A 121 3.80 -2.73 12.02
C LEU A 121 3.22 -3.34 13.30
N ALA A 122 3.80 -4.42 13.83
CA ALA A 122 3.26 -5.12 15.01
C ALA A 122 3.17 -4.24 16.27
N GLN A 123 3.90 -3.12 16.32
CA GLN A 123 3.78 -2.15 17.41
C GLN A 123 2.44 -1.39 17.38
N THR A 124 1.95 -1.04 16.19
CA THR A 124 0.78 -0.17 15.97
C THR A 124 -0.42 -0.87 15.32
N TYR A 125 -0.25 -2.11 14.88
CA TYR A 125 -1.26 -2.96 14.27
C TYR A 125 -1.31 -4.36 14.88
N ASP A 126 -2.50 -4.95 14.87
CA ASP A 126 -2.75 -6.36 15.17
C ASP A 126 -2.97 -7.13 13.86
N PHE A 127 -2.39 -8.32 13.77
CA PHE A 127 -2.58 -9.24 12.65
C PHE A 127 -3.52 -10.37 13.04
N ILE A 128 -4.68 -10.42 12.41
CA ILE A 128 -5.76 -11.34 12.78
C ILE A 128 -5.99 -12.33 11.64
N SER A 129 -5.75 -13.60 11.93
CA SER A 129 -6.18 -14.70 11.06
C SER A 129 -7.68 -14.90 11.23
N VAL A 130 -8.45 -14.77 10.15
CA VAL A 130 -9.93 -14.85 10.23
C VAL A 130 -10.44 -16.20 9.79
N GLY A 131 -9.89 -16.74 8.70
CA GLY A 131 -10.34 -18.02 8.16
C GLY A 131 -10.10 -18.15 6.67
N ARG A 132 -10.73 -19.15 6.06
CA ARG A 132 -10.52 -19.53 4.67
C ARG A 132 -11.67 -19.09 3.79
N SER A 133 -11.38 -18.78 2.54
CA SER A 133 -12.36 -18.43 1.51
C SER A 133 -11.86 -18.86 0.12
N ARG A 134 -12.56 -18.45 -0.93
CA ARG A 134 -12.17 -18.71 -2.32
C ARG A 134 -12.11 -17.40 -3.10
N VAL A 135 -10.99 -17.13 -3.74
CA VAL A 135 -10.76 -15.96 -4.60
C VAL A 135 -10.06 -16.44 -5.87
N LEU A 136 -10.49 -15.98 -7.06
CA LEU A 136 -9.97 -16.49 -8.35
C LEU A 136 -10.06 -18.02 -8.52
N GLY A 137 -11.08 -18.64 -7.92
CA GLY A 137 -11.21 -20.10 -7.91
C GLY A 137 -10.19 -20.82 -7.02
N ARG A 138 -9.25 -20.10 -6.40
CA ARG A 138 -8.17 -20.61 -5.54
C ARG A 138 -8.58 -20.54 -4.06
N PRO A 139 -8.17 -21.52 -3.22
CA PRO A 139 -8.34 -21.43 -1.77
C PRO A 139 -7.45 -20.31 -1.21
N ALA A 140 -8.03 -19.46 -0.39
CA ALA A 140 -7.39 -18.27 0.14
C ALA A 140 -7.50 -18.18 1.66
N GLN A 141 -6.41 -17.80 2.34
CA GLN A 141 -6.40 -17.42 3.75
C GLN A 141 -6.72 -15.92 3.88
N LEU A 142 -7.69 -15.57 4.71
CA LEU A 142 -8.03 -14.18 5.04
C LEU A 142 -7.26 -13.74 6.28
N ILE A 143 -6.41 -12.73 6.10
CA ILE A 143 -5.68 -12.02 7.16
C ILE A 143 -6.19 -10.58 7.23
N ARG A 144 -6.41 -10.07 8.45
CA ARG A 144 -6.70 -8.65 8.68
C ARG A 144 -5.54 -7.97 9.38
N ILE A 145 -5.12 -6.83 8.87
CA ILE A 145 -4.21 -5.90 9.53
C ILE A 145 -5.09 -4.78 10.09
N VAL A 146 -5.19 -4.71 11.42
CA VAL A 146 -6.10 -3.79 12.12
C VAL A 146 -5.28 -2.85 12.98
N SER A 147 -5.46 -1.54 12.84
CA SER A 147 -4.77 -0.60 13.71
C SER A 147 -5.26 -0.76 15.15
N LYS A 148 -4.33 -0.67 16.11
CA LYS A 148 -4.63 -0.71 17.55
C LYS A 148 -5.40 0.53 18.03
N ASP A 149 -5.39 1.60 17.25
CA ASP A 149 -6.16 2.81 17.51
C ASP A 149 -7.32 3.01 16.50
N VAL A 150 -7.96 4.17 16.55
CA VAL A 150 -9.14 4.50 15.74
C VAL A 150 -8.81 5.34 14.51
N TYR A 151 -7.53 5.63 14.28
CA TYR A 151 -7.10 6.69 13.38
C TYR A 151 -6.76 6.19 11.97
N ARG A 152 -6.85 4.88 11.72
CA ARG A 152 -6.59 4.27 10.40
C ARG A 152 -7.67 3.30 9.97
N TYR A 153 -7.70 3.00 8.67
CA TYR A 153 -8.52 1.94 8.10
C TYR A 153 -7.85 0.56 8.27
N GLY A 154 -8.67 -0.48 8.38
CA GLY A 154 -8.18 -1.85 8.39
C GLY A 154 -7.91 -2.37 6.97
N HIS A 155 -6.91 -3.22 6.82
CA HIS A 155 -6.59 -3.89 5.56
C HIS A 155 -6.96 -5.37 5.64
N TRP A 156 -7.72 -5.86 4.68
CA TRP A 156 -8.12 -7.27 4.59
C TRP A 156 -7.45 -7.89 3.38
N LEU A 157 -6.62 -8.90 3.63
CA LEU A 157 -5.80 -9.56 2.63
C LEU A 157 -6.27 -10.99 2.45
N TRP A 158 -6.52 -11.38 1.21
CA TRP A 158 -6.76 -12.76 0.83
C TRP A 158 -5.54 -13.30 0.13
N LEU A 159 -4.90 -14.30 0.74
CA LEU A 159 -3.62 -14.84 0.32
C LEU A 159 -3.82 -16.25 -0.22
N ASP A 160 -3.29 -16.55 -1.41
CA ASP A 160 -3.34 -17.87 -2.03
C ASP A 160 -2.68 -18.91 -1.11
N GLN A 161 -3.37 -20.00 -0.79
CA GLN A 161 -2.83 -20.96 0.17
C GLN A 161 -1.60 -21.72 -0.35
N LYS A 162 -1.47 -21.86 -1.67
CA LYS A 162 -0.40 -22.62 -2.33
C LYS A 162 0.87 -21.78 -2.51
N THR A 163 0.75 -20.48 -2.74
CA THR A 163 1.91 -19.62 -3.01
C THR A 163 2.14 -18.58 -1.92
N GLY A 164 1.09 -18.05 -1.30
CA GLY A 164 1.13 -16.89 -0.41
C GLY A 164 0.84 -15.58 -1.12
N MET A 165 0.64 -15.60 -2.44
CA MET A 165 0.37 -14.42 -3.25
C MET A 165 -0.94 -13.73 -2.86
N LEU A 166 -0.94 -12.40 -2.95
CA LEU A 166 -2.15 -11.60 -2.79
C LEU A 166 -3.13 -11.89 -3.92
N LEU A 167 -4.36 -12.26 -3.57
CA LEU A 167 -5.47 -12.46 -4.52
C LEU A 167 -6.50 -11.34 -4.42
N LYS A 168 -6.61 -10.71 -3.25
CA LYS A 168 -7.49 -9.58 -2.98
C LYS A 168 -6.97 -8.77 -1.81
N LEU A 169 -7.07 -7.46 -1.89
CA LEU A 169 -6.86 -6.52 -0.80
C LEU A 169 -8.12 -5.65 -0.68
N ALA A 170 -8.58 -5.35 0.52
CA ALA A 170 -9.63 -4.37 0.73
C ALA A 170 -9.30 -3.46 1.92
N LEU A 171 -9.61 -2.17 1.76
CA LEU A 171 -9.57 -1.20 2.85
C LEU A 171 -10.98 -1.07 3.41
N ALA A 172 -11.10 -1.26 4.71
CA ALA A 172 -12.37 -1.21 5.42
C ALA A 172 -12.32 -0.21 6.58
N ASN A 173 -13.42 0.52 6.77
CA ASN A 173 -13.59 1.31 7.97
C ASN A 173 -13.96 0.43 9.19
N ARG A 174 -14.05 1.06 10.37
CA ARG A 174 -14.36 0.33 11.62
C ARG A 174 -15.78 -0.25 11.67
N THR A 175 -16.70 0.19 10.82
CA THR A 175 -18.03 -0.42 10.69
C THR A 175 -18.04 -1.62 9.76
N GLY A 176 -16.89 -1.94 9.12
CA GLY A 176 -16.74 -3.02 8.16
C GLY A 176 -17.16 -2.65 6.73
N GLN A 177 -17.46 -1.37 6.47
CA GLN A 177 -17.74 -0.90 5.11
C GLN A 177 -16.44 -0.86 4.29
N LEU A 178 -16.48 -1.49 3.12
CA LEU A 178 -15.36 -1.45 2.16
C LEU A 178 -15.32 -0.09 1.47
N LEU A 179 -14.14 0.53 1.48
CA LEU A 179 -13.90 1.85 0.88
C LEU A 179 -13.18 1.76 -0.46
N GLU A 180 -12.27 0.79 -0.55
CA GLU A 180 -11.44 0.53 -1.72
C GLU A 180 -11.10 -0.95 -1.75
N GLN A 181 -11.02 -1.53 -2.94
CA GLN A 181 -10.71 -2.95 -3.13
C GLN A 181 -9.79 -3.15 -4.31
N ILE A 182 -8.72 -3.92 -4.11
CA ILE A 182 -7.91 -4.49 -5.18
C ILE A 182 -8.33 -5.94 -5.35
N GLN A 183 -8.75 -6.32 -6.55
CA GLN A 183 -9.19 -7.67 -6.86
C GLN A 183 -8.38 -8.19 -8.03
N PHE A 184 -7.58 -9.22 -7.80
CA PHE A 184 -6.90 -9.90 -8.89
C PHE A 184 -7.95 -10.61 -9.74
N THR A 185 -7.80 -10.52 -11.06
CA THR A 185 -8.66 -11.12 -12.08
C THR A 185 -7.93 -12.23 -12.85
N HIS A 186 -6.60 -12.22 -12.81
CA HIS A 186 -5.73 -13.25 -13.37
C HIS A 186 -4.46 -13.37 -12.51
N LEU A 187 -3.87 -14.56 -12.43
CA LEU A 187 -2.58 -14.77 -11.79
C LEU A 187 -1.94 -16.02 -12.40
N ASP A 188 -0.83 -15.81 -13.09
CA ASP A 188 0.04 -16.84 -13.63
C ASP A 188 1.42 -16.73 -12.97
N ILE A 189 1.97 -17.88 -12.57
CA ILE A 189 3.25 -17.98 -11.86
C ILE A 189 4.07 -19.03 -12.61
N THR A 190 5.22 -18.61 -13.11
CA THR A 190 6.09 -19.38 -13.98
C THR A 190 7.48 -19.52 -13.36
N ASP A 191 8.28 -20.46 -13.87
CA ASP A 191 9.70 -20.55 -13.48
C ASP A 191 10.54 -19.53 -14.26
N ASP A 192 10.14 -19.19 -15.48
CA ASP A 192 10.85 -18.27 -16.37
C ASP A 192 10.28 -16.84 -16.35
N LEU A 193 11.09 -15.87 -16.77
CA LEU A 193 10.66 -14.50 -17.00
C LEU A 193 9.64 -14.42 -18.15
N SER A 194 8.65 -13.55 -18.01
CA SER A 194 7.75 -13.23 -19.11
C SER A 194 8.47 -12.45 -20.23
N GLU A 195 7.94 -12.52 -21.45
CA GLU A 195 8.48 -11.78 -22.61
C GLU A 195 8.61 -10.27 -22.33
N SER A 196 7.64 -9.68 -21.62
CA SER A 196 7.68 -8.26 -21.23
C SER A 196 8.87 -7.94 -20.31
N LEU A 197 9.22 -8.84 -19.40
CA LEU A 197 10.38 -8.66 -18.51
C LEU A 197 11.69 -8.90 -19.25
N MET A 198 11.75 -9.87 -20.17
CA MET A 198 12.91 -10.06 -21.04
C MET A 198 13.18 -8.81 -21.89
N GLN A 199 12.12 -8.17 -22.41
CA GLN A 199 12.24 -6.91 -23.14
C GLN A 199 12.73 -5.77 -22.22
N LEU A 200 12.18 -5.65 -21.00
CA LEU A 200 12.64 -4.66 -20.01
C LEU A 200 14.13 -4.87 -19.66
N GLN A 201 14.57 -6.11 -19.54
CA GLN A 201 15.96 -6.45 -19.24
C GLN A 201 16.92 -5.90 -20.30
N GLN A 202 16.51 -5.90 -21.57
CA GLN A 202 17.29 -5.34 -22.69
C GLN A 202 17.07 -3.83 -22.90
N THR A 203 16.10 -3.23 -22.20
CA THR A 203 15.76 -1.82 -22.34
C THR A 203 16.67 -0.94 -21.48
N THR A 204 17.18 0.14 -22.09
CA THR A 204 17.84 1.24 -21.37
C THR A 204 16.80 2.12 -20.73
N LEU A 205 16.85 2.26 -19.40
CA LEU A 205 15.95 3.13 -18.66
C LEU A 205 16.32 4.61 -18.86
N PRO A 206 15.35 5.54 -18.73
CA PRO A 206 15.63 6.98 -18.67
C PRO A 206 16.67 7.32 -17.60
N THR A 207 17.33 8.46 -17.75
CA THR A 207 18.32 8.93 -16.78
C THR A 207 17.70 9.11 -15.39
N VAL A 208 18.45 8.71 -14.36
CA VAL A 208 18.07 8.93 -12.97
C VAL A 208 18.17 10.42 -12.68
N ILE A 209 17.06 11.01 -12.20
CA ILE A 209 17.07 12.37 -11.72
C ILE A 209 17.77 12.40 -10.36
N GLU A 210 18.80 13.23 -10.26
CA GLU A 210 19.45 13.51 -8.99
C GLU A 210 18.56 14.44 -8.16
N ILE A 211 18.17 13.97 -6.98
CA ILE A 211 17.49 14.80 -5.99
C ILE A 211 18.58 15.53 -5.21
N PRO A 212 18.60 16.88 -5.20
CA PRO A 212 19.62 17.62 -4.47
C PRO A 212 19.59 17.26 -2.98
N GLU A 213 20.78 17.14 -2.37
CA GLU A 213 20.89 16.91 -0.93
C GLU A 213 20.10 17.97 -0.14
N GLY A 214 19.36 17.52 0.86
CA GLY A 214 18.51 18.39 1.69
C GLY A 214 17.22 18.88 1.01
N TYR A 215 16.96 18.56 -0.26
CA TYR A 215 15.70 18.93 -0.92
C TYR A 215 14.47 18.37 -0.19
N GLN A 216 14.58 17.18 0.39
CA GLN A 216 13.52 16.49 1.13
C GLN A 216 13.52 16.79 2.64
N GLU A 217 14.46 17.60 3.13
CA GLU A 217 14.59 17.91 4.56
C GLU A 217 14.53 19.42 4.84
N GLN A 218 13.80 20.16 3.99
CA GLN A 218 13.72 21.61 4.11
C GLN A 218 13.06 22.02 5.42
N VAL A 219 13.62 23.06 6.04
CA VAL A 219 13.02 23.68 7.22
C VAL A 219 11.85 24.57 6.77
N LEU A 220 10.65 24.18 7.19
CA LEU A 220 9.41 24.91 6.93
C LEU A 220 9.03 25.76 8.15
N GLN A 221 8.24 26.81 7.93
CA GLN A 221 7.82 27.74 9.00
C GLN A 221 6.52 27.31 9.68
N TRP A 222 6.21 26.02 9.61
CA TRP A 222 5.09 25.37 10.28
C TRP A 222 5.46 23.93 10.61
N GLN A 223 4.68 23.32 11.50
CA GLN A 223 4.85 21.94 11.92
C GLN A 223 3.49 21.33 12.27
N VAL A 224 3.38 20.01 12.08
CA VAL A 224 2.24 19.22 12.55
C VAL A 224 2.53 18.81 13.99
N LYS A 225 1.73 19.25 14.96
CA LYS A 225 1.95 18.95 16.38
C LYS A 225 1.37 17.62 16.86
N TRP A 226 0.44 17.05 16.11
CA TRP A 226 -0.18 15.80 16.46
C TRP A 226 -0.32 14.88 15.24
N LEU A 227 0.10 13.64 15.42
CA LEU A 227 -0.07 12.53 14.47
C LEU A 227 -0.43 11.27 15.27
N PRO A 228 -1.12 10.31 14.65
CA PRO A 228 -1.30 8.98 15.25
C PRO A 228 0.06 8.32 15.54
N GLU A 229 0.11 7.48 16.57
CA GLU A 229 1.34 6.78 16.98
C GLU A 229 1.91 5.96 15.82
N GLY A 230 3.22 6.05 15.58
CA GLY A 230 3.92 5.34 14.50
C GLY A 230 4.16 6.16 13.24
N PHE A 231 3.43 7.26 13.03
CA PHE A 231 3.73 8.16 11.91
C PHE A 231 5.06 8.90 12.14
N THR A 232 5.88 8.91 11.10
CA THR A 232 7.15 9.66 11.04
C THR A 232 7.19 10.52 9.79
N ARG A 233 7.93 11.63 9.83
CA ARG A 233 8.08 12.52 8.67
C ARG A 233 9.14 11.96 7.73
N LEU A 234 8.74 11.63 6.50
CA LEU A 234 9.65 11.14 5.45
C LEU A 234 10.20 12.26 4.57
N ASN A 235 9.43 13.32 4.36
CA ASN A 235 9.80 14.39 3.42
C ASN A 235 9.23 15.73 3.89
N ALA A 236 9.98 16.80 3.67
CA ALA A 236 9.55 18.18 3.79
C ALA A 236 10.21 19.01 2.68
N ASN A 237 9.42 19.63 1.82
CA ASN A 237 9.95 20.45 0.73
C ASN A 237 8.99 21.57 0.30
N ARG A 238 9.48 22.38 -0.63
CA ARG A 238 8.71 23.39 -1.36
C ARG A 238 8.70 23.03 -2.83
N HIS A 239 7.52 22.97 -3.42
CA HIS A 239 7.37 22.73 -4.85
C HIS A 239 6.15 23.47 -5.39
N ARG A 240 5.98 23.47 -6.71
CA ARG A 240 4.78 24.00 -7.36
C ARG A 240 3.86 22.84 -7.69
N MET A 241 2.59 22.95 -7.34
CA MET A 241 1.59 21.95 -7.73
C MET A 241 1.58 21.80 -9.26
N SER A 242 1.58 20.56 -9.76
CA SER A 242 1.67 20.30 -11.20
C SER A 242 0.52 20.94 -12.00
N ALA A 243 -0.69 20.93 -11.46
CA ALA A 243 -1.90 21.44 -12.12
C ALA A 243 -2.02 22.97 -12.09
N THR A 244 -1.82 23.60 -10.93
CA THR A 244 -2.08 25.05 -10.74
C THR A 244 -0.81 25.90 -10.77
N LYS A 245 0.36 25.27 -10.69
CA LYS A 245 1.68 25.91 -10.52
C LYS A 245 1.80 26.80 -9.28
N ILE A 246 0.85 26.74 -8.35
CA ILE A 246 0.90 27.49 -7.09
C ILE A 246 2.02 26.90 -6.21
N PRO A 247 2.89 27.74 -5.60
CA PRO A 247 3.90 27.27 -4.67
C PRO A 247 3.22 26.75 -3.39
N VAL A 248 3.59 25.54 -3.00
CA VAL A 248 3.11 24.88 -1.79
C VAL A 248 4.31 24.44 -0.96
N GLU A 249 4.16 24.54 0.35
CA GLU A 249 5.01 23.83 1.30
C GLU A 249 4.35 22.48 1.61
N PHE A 250 5.16 21.43 1.75
CA PHE A 250 4.67 20.06 1.82
C PHE A 250 5.43 19.27 2.88
N MET A 251 4.71 18.43 3.63
CA MET A 251 5.29 17.36 4.45
C MET A 251 4.60 16.02 4.12
N LEU A 252 5.40 14.96 3.99
CA LEU A 252 4.93 13.57 3.89
C LEU A 252 5.20 12.84 5.20
N PHE A 253 4.20 12.13 5.69
CA PHE A 253 4.27 11.26 6.84
C PHE A 253 3.87 9.84 6.46
N ASN A 254 4.50 8.86 7.10
CA ASN A 254 4.24 7.44 6.88
C ASN A 254 4.34 6.70 8.23
N ASP A 255 3.46 5.72 8.46
CA ASP A 255 3.46 4.87 9.66
C ASP A 255 3.92 3.42 9.40
N GLY A 256 4.54 3.20 8.25
CA GLY A 256 4.90 1.91 7.69
C GLY A 256 3.85 1.32 6.76
N LEU A 257 2.58 1.75 6.79
CA LEU A 257 1.51 1.21 5.93
C LEU A 257 0.70 2.29 5.21
N VAL A 258 0.45 3.41 5.88
CA VAL A 258 -0.40 4.50 5.42
C VAL A 258 0.42 5.77 5.28
N ASP A 259 0.28 6.41 4.13
CA ASP A 259 0.83 7.74 3.87
C ASP A 259 -0.21 8.83 4.15
N VAL A 260 0.28 9.93 4.74
CA VAL A 260 -0.46 11.18 4.90
C VAL A 260 0.43 12.34 4.48
N SER A 261 -0.06 13.15 3.55
CA SER A 261 0.58 14.40 3.18
C SER A 261 -0.18 15.62 3.72
N VAL A 262 0.59 16.62 4.12
CA VAL A 262 0.08 17.93 4.54
C VAL A 262 0.68 18.99 3.63
N TYR A 263 -0.19 19.76 2.98
CA TYR A 263 0.18 20.89 2.15
C TYR A 263 -0.24 22.19 2.82
N VAL A 264 0.60 23.21 2.69
CA VAL A 264 0.34 24.55 3.20
C VAL A 264 0.68 25.57 2.13
N SER A 265 -0.28 26.44 1.82
CA SER A 265 -0.10 27.58 0.92
C SER A 265 -0.77 28.84 1.46
N GLN A 266 -0.39 30.00 0.92
CA GLN A 266 -1.10 31.25 1.22
C GLN A 266 -2.50 31.24 0.59
N SER A 267 -3.45 31.83 1.29
CA SER A 267 -4.83 32.00 0.85
C SER A 267 -5.22 33.48 0.90
N GLU A 268 -5.98 33.93 -0.09
CA GLU A 268 -6.59 35.27 -0.09
C GLU A 268 -7.71 35.36 0.96
N GLU A 269 -8.34 34.24 1.28
CA GLU A 269 -9.35 34.16 2.33
C GLU A 269 -8.69 34.17 3.71
N ARG A 270 -9.31 34.88 4.67
CA ARG A 270 -8.83 34.87 6.05
C ARG A 270 -9.16 33.55 6.76
N GLN A 271 -10.36 33.03 6.51
CA GLN A 271 -10.90 31.85 7.15
C GLN A 271 -11.89 31.17 6.19
N ARG A 272 -11.82 29.85 6.10
CA ARG A 272 -12.78 29.02 5.35
C ARG A 272 -13.14 27.81 6.20
N ALA A 273 -14.42 27.44 6.19
CA ALA A 273 -14.88 26.22 6.84
C ALA A 273 -14.18 24.99 6.22
N THR A 274 -14.04 23.94 7.01
CA THR A 274 -13.43 22.69 6.54
C THR A 274 -14.32 22.04 5.48
N ASP A 275 -13.71 21.69 4.36
CA ASP A 275 -14.30 20.90 3.30
C ASP A 275 -13.63 19.53 3.21
N TYR A 276 -14.41 18.52 2.81
CA TYR A 276 -13.94 17.13 2.68
C TYR A 276 -14.38 16.57 1.34
N VAL A 277 -13.41 16.05 0.59
CA VAL A 277 -13.65 15.25 -0.61
C VAL A 277 -13.12 13.85 -0.36
N MET A 278 -13.95 12.84 -0.65
CA MET A 278 -13.57 11.43 -0.49
C MET A 278 -13.39 10.80 -1.86
N ASP A 279 -12.20 10.23 -2.10
CA ASP A 279 -11.94 9.35 -3.24
C ASP A 279 -11.63 7.92 -2.78
N GLY A 280 -12.64 7.06 -2.70
CA GLY A 280 -12.51 5.74 -2.08
C GLY A 280 -12.09 5.84 -0.61
N ALA A 281 -10.95 5.25 -0.27
CA ALA A 281 -10.35 5.37 1.06
C ALA A 281 -9.59 6.69 1.27
N THR A 282 -9.27 7.43 0.20
CA THR A 282 -8.50 8.68 0.30
C THR A 282 -9.41 9.82 0.72
N VAL A 283 -9.05 10.53 1.79
CA VAL A 283 -9.64 11.82 2.14
C VAL A 283 -8.76 12.95 1.62
N VAL A 284 -9.38 13.98 1.08
CA VAL A 284 -8.79 15.30 0.83
C VAL A 284 -9.55 16.28 1.70
N LEU A 285 -8.90 16.78 2.74
CA LEU A 285 -9.43 17.81 3.63
C LEU A 285 -8.80 19.14 3.26
N ASN A 286 -9.61 20.19 3.11
CA ASN A 286 -9.13 21.55 2.94
C ASN A 286 -9.73 22.47 4.01
N GLN A 287 -8.91 23.34 4.60
CA GLN A 287 -9.38 24.43 5.46
C GLN A 287 -8.49 25.65 5.34
N VAL A 288 -9.05 26.84 5.59
CA VAL A 288 -8.25 28.09 5.65
C VAL A 288 -8.28 28.64 7.05
N VAL A 289 -7.10 28.84 7.63
CA VAL A 289 -6.90 29.39 8.97
C VAL A 289 -5.82 30.46 8.90
N ASN A 290 -6.14 31.69 9.34
CA ASN A 290 -5.19 32.82 9.37
C ASN A 290 -4.47 33.04 8.02
N ASN A 291 -5.21 33.07 6.91
CA ASN A 291 -4.67 33.26 5.55
C ASN A 291 -3.77 32.13 5.04
N PHE A 292 -3.77 30.97 5.70
CA PHE A 292 -3.12 29.77 5.20
C PHE A 292 -4.15 28.71 4.85
N GLU A 293 -4.06 28.21 3.63
CA GLU A 293 -4.78 27.02 3.19
C GLU A 293 -3.98 25.78 3.59
N ILE A 294 -4.62 24.92 4.37
CA ILE A 294 -4.06 23.67 4.86
C ILE A 294 -4.85 22.54 4.23
N SER A 295 -4.14 21.68 3.50
CA SER A 295 -4.71 20.49 2.88
C SER A 295 -4.10 19.23 3.49
N VAL A 296 -4.93 18.27 3.88
CA VAL A 296 -4.48 16.95 4.35
C VAL A 296 -5.01 15.89 3.40
N VAL A 297 -4.11 15.08 2.85
CA VAL A 297 -4.44 14.01 1.90
C VAL A 297 -3.90 12.68 2.40
N GLY A 298 -4.72 11.63 2.39
CA GLY A 298 -4.26 10.29 2.77
C GLY A 298 -5.38 9.27 2.92
N LYS A 299 -5.03 7.99 3.00
CA LYS A 299 -6.00 6.89 3.21
C LYS A 299 -6.34 6.72 4.69
N ILE A 300 -6.93 7.76 5.28
CA ILE A 300 -7.29 7.85 6.71
C ILE A 300 -8.75 8.32 6.91
N PRO A 301 -9.37 8.05 8.07
CA PRO A 301 -10.66 8.63 8.44
C PRO A 301 -10.65 10.17 8.40
N ALA A 302 -11.76 10.77 7.97
CA ALA A 302 -11.92 12.22 7.92
C ALA A 302 -11.66 12.92 9.27
N LYS A 303 -12.04 12.28 10.38
CA LYS A 303 -11.76 12.78 11.74
C LYS A 303 -10.25 12.83 12.03
N THR A 304 -9.48 11.84 11.56
CA THR A 304 -8.02 11.83 11.69
C THR A 304 -7.43 12.97 10.88
N ALA A 305 -7.84 13.14 9.62
CA ALA A 305 -7.36 14.23 8.77
C ALA A 305 -7.63 15.61 9.42
N LYS A 306 -8.81 15.79 10.02
CA LYS A 306 -9.16 17.02 10.74
C LYS A 306 -8.26 17.27 11.94
N ALA A 307 -8.02 16.26 12.77
CA ALA A 307 -7.13 16.38 13.92
C ALA A 307 -5.68 16.72 13.52
N ILE A 308 -5.19 16.14 12.41
CA ILE A 308 -3.88 16.49 11.84
C ILE A 308 -3.88 17.96 11.39
N ALA A 309 -4.86 18.37 10.59
CA ALA A 309 -4.97 19.73 10.06
C ALA A 309 -5.07 20.79 11.18
N ASP A 310 -5.80 20.50 12.25
CA ASP A 310 -5.97 21.39 13.40
C ASP A 310 -4.72 21.48 14.27
N SER A 311 -3.82 20.50 14.18
CA SER A 311 -2.55 20.48 14.92
C SER A 311 -1.44 21.26 14.22
N VAL A 312 -1.69 21.79 13.01
CA VAL A 312 -0.72 22.59 12.28
C VAL A 312 -0.53 23.92 12.99
N VAL A 313 0.71 24.21 13.38
CA VAL A 313 1.09 25.48 14.00
C VAL A 313 2.18 26.16 13.19
N PHE A 314 2.03 27.46 13.01
CA PHE A 314 2.99 28.30 12.32
C PHE A 314 4.02 28.84 13.32
N THR A 315 5.29 28.72 12.98
CA THR A 315 6.36 29.34 13.77
C THR A 315 6.32 30.85 13.50
N PRO A 316 6.22 31.70 14.52
CA PRO A 316 6.28 33.14 14.33
C PRO A 316 7.60 33.50 13.64
N LYS A 317 7.53 34.36 12.62
CA LYS A 317 8.74 34.96 12.05
C LYS A 317 9.39 35.77 13.17
N ALA A 318 10.65 35.46 13.52
CA ALA A 318 11.41 36.31 14.43
C ALA A 318 11.36 37.75 13.89
N ALA A 319 10.89 38.70 14.70
CA ALA A 319 10.93 40.10 14.32
C ALA A 319 12.39 40.50 14.08
N PRO A 320 12.68 41.28 13.02
CA PRO A 320 14.04 41.69 12.69
C PRO A 320 14.70 42.55 13.78
#